data_AF-A0A2N7Q4X8-F1
#
_entry.id   AF-A0A2N7Q4X8-F1
#
_cell.length_a   1.000
_cell.length_b   1.000
_cell.length_c   1.000
_cell.angle_alpha   90.00
_cell.angle_beta   90.00
_cell.angle_gamma   90.00
#
_symmetry.space_group_name_H-M   'P 1'
#
loop_
_entity.id
_entity.type
_entity.pdbx_description
1 polymer ?
#
loop_
_entity_poly.entity_id
_entity_poly.type
_entity_poly.pdbx_seq_one_letter_code
_entity_poly.pdbx_strand_id
1 'polypeptide(L)'
;MLQYIKPTKGIDGYDIFGNILKAKDGKEIQKINIRIDTADIDKVEDETSIKFISKKKGSLIQKNGIFHVEENVKVDRADIKTGNIDLKNVSDINIGVTNDIEEDIVGAGIKVTGKKVVINGNVGPKAYIEAQTVDIKGSVHQEATIKAKTARIKNLNGTLIAEEAFIENANYAKIEIQNKVIIENCLACNIISPSVEIKKDMLSSNIVTSSKEVILNNVIGNNNKISIKPLEIPEISVQYKELLIKEKVLSNEIKMAQSTIDMLKQKLDSNLRNFSESIKLIRQLQAKGAKVPTALLNSVKNFKEIEDSYKEQKNKLASLEEQHKEIIYKIKELQDSYKYAHIIIKGEIDAENLIEFDDTLSRRLLNKQRSIKIYVREIDGKDQIVIEPLF
;
A
#
# COMPACT_ATOMS: atom_id res chain seq x y z
N MET A 1 -18.20 7.70 22.87
CA MET A 1 -19.53 7.96 23.45
C MET A 1 -19.77 6.91 24.52
N LEU A 2 -20.06 7.33 25.75
CA LEU A 2 -20.49 6.45 26.83
C LEU A 2 -21.98 6.70 27.09
N GLN A 3 -22.78 5.64 27.22
CA GLN A 3 -24.22 5.76 27.42
C GLN A 3 -24.65 4.94 28.63
N TYR A 4 -25.41 5.57 29.53
CA TYR A 4 -26.14 4.93 30.60
C TYR A 4 -27.63 4.92 30.26
N ILE A 5 -28.26 3.75 30.28
CA ILE A 5 -29.70 3.61 29.96
C ILE A 5 -30.48 3.61 31.28
N LYS A 6 -31.46 4.51 31.40
CA LYS A 6 -32.33 4.62 32.58
C LYS A 6 -33.28 3.41 32.66
N PRO A 7 -33.71 3.00 33.86
CA PRO A 7 -34.71 1.94 34.00
C PRO A 7 -35.99 2.28 33.23
N THR A 8 -36.52 1.33 32.47
CA THR A 8 -37.77 1.49 31.73
C THR A 8 -38.96 1.52 32.69
N LYS A 9 -39.90 2.45 32.47
CA LYS A 9 -41.18 2.44 33.17
C LYS A 9 -42.07 1.34 32.59
N GLY A 10 -42.65 0.51 33.46
CA GLY A 10 -43.69 -0.42 33.04
C GLY A 10 -44.95 0.32 32.59
N ILE A 11 -45.81 -0.35 31.83
CA ILE A 11 -47.13 0.18 31.45
C ILE A 11 -48.14 -0.33 32.46
N ASP A 12 -49.06 0.54 32.89
CA ASP A 12 -50.14 0.18 33.80
C ASP A 12 -50.94 -1.00 33.22
N GLY A 13 -51.17 -2.00 34.06
CA GLY A 13 -51.99 -3.16 33.74
C GLY A 13 -53.40 -3.03 34.33
N TYR A 14 -54.22 -4.05 34.10
CA TYR A 14 -55.51 -4.18 34.76
C TYR A 14 -55.50 -5.47 35.59
N ASP A 15 -56.09 -5.42 36.78
CA ASP A 15 -56.36 -6.64 37.53
C ASP A 15 -57.51 -7.42 36.89
N ILE A 16 -57.76 -8.63 37.38
CA ILE A 16 -58.85 -9.49 36.88
C ILE A 16 -60.26 -8.93 37.12
N PHE A 17 -60.38 -7.81 37.83
CA PHE A 17 -61.63 -7.11 38.10
C PHE A 17 -61.73 -5.78 37.33
N GLY A 18 -60.76 -5.48 36.46
CA GLY A 18 -60.75 -4.27 35.62
C GLY A 18 -60.24 -3.01 36.31
N ASN A 19 -59.68 -3.10 37.52
CA ASN A 19 -59.06 -1.95 38.19
C ASN A 19 -57.63 -1.73 37.65
N ILE A 20 -57.22 -0.46 37.56
CA ILE A 20 -55.87 -0.11 37.10
C ILE A 20 -54.83 -0.55 38.13
N LEU A 21 -53.98 -1.49 37.74
CA LEU A 21 -52.75 -1.86 38.43
C LEU A 21 -51.62 -0.97 37.93
N LYS A 22 -51.30 0.07 38.70
CA LYS A 22 -50.20 0.97 38.37
C LYS A 22 -48.88 0.21 38.28
N ALA A 23 -48.18 0.36 37.16
CA ALA A 23 -46.85 -0.18 36.99
C ALA A 23 -45.90 0.48 37.99
N LYS A 24 -45.04 -0.32 38.61
CA LYS A 24 -43.95 0.18 39.43
C LYS A 24 -42.77 0.46 38.49
N ASP A 25 -42.07 1.56 38.73
CA ASP A 25 -40.82 1.85 38.03
C ASP A 25 -39.86 0.67 38.19
N GLY A 26 -39.10 0.34 37.14
CA GLY A 26 -38.04 -0.66 37.22
C GLY A 26 -37.06 -0.30 38.34
N LYS A 27 -36.66 -1.28 39.15
CA LYS A 27 -35.69 -1.04 40.24
C LYS A 27 -34.35 -0.59 39.64
N GLU A 28 -33.84 0.55 40.08
CA GLU A 28 -32.49 1.02 39.74
C GLU A 28 -31.46 0.07 40.38
N ILE A 29 -30.84 -0.79 39.57
CA ILE A 29 -29.95 -1.87 40.06
C ILE A 29 -28.61 -1.29 40.56
N GLN A 30 -28.14 -0.18 39.97
CA GLN A 30 -26.94 0.55 40.40
C GLN A 30 -27.02 2.03 39.98
N LYS A 31 -26.85 2.93 40.95
CA LYS A 31 -26.70 4.36 40.72
C LYS A 31 -25.23 4.65 40.40
N ILE A 32 -24.88 4.64 39.11
CA ILE A 32 -23.49 4.88 38.69
C ILE A 32 -23.20 6.38 38.78
N ASN A 33 -22.39 6.78 39.75
CA ASN A 33 -22.00 8.18 39.94
C ASN A 33 -20.72 8.48 39.14
N ILE A 34 -20.88 8.76 37.83
CA ILE A 34 -19.78 9.06 36.91
C ILE A 34 -19.36 10.51 37.10
N ARG A 35 -18.14 10.74 37.61
CA ARG A 35 -17.54 12.08 37.65
C ARG A 35 -16.84 12.36 36.33
N ILE A 36 -17.20 13.45 35.66
CA ILE A 36 -16.63 13.86 34.37
C ILE A 36 -16.03 15.26 34.50
N ASP A 37 -15.05 15.54 33.66
CA ASP A 37 -14.60 16.91 33.43
C ASP A 37 -15.54 17.61 32.43
N THR A 38 -16.30 18.60 32.91
CA THR A 38 -17.27 19.35 32.11
C THR A 38 -16.62 20.21 31.02
N ALA A 39 -15.31 20.47 31.10
CA ALA A 39 -14.57 21.14 30.03
C ALA A 39 -14.42 20.23 28.79
N ASP A 40 -14.35 18.92 29.00
CA ASP A 40 -14.01 17.94 27.97
C ASP A 40 -15.22 17.11 27.51
N ILE A 41 -16.20 16.92 28.37
CA ILE A 41 -17.31 15.99 28.16
C ILE A 41 -18.63 16.70 28.48
N ASP A 42 -19.55 16.70 27.51
CA ASP A 42 -20.94 17.08 27.74
C ASP A 42 -21.74 15.90 28.28
N LYS A 43 -22.54 16.18 29.31
CA LYS A 43 -23.57 15.28 29.81
C LYS A 43 -24.90 15.70 29.18
N VAL A 44 -25.42 14.89 28.27
CA VAL A 44 -26.75 15.06 27.68
C VAL A 44 -27.68 14.03 28.28
N GLU A 45 -28.74 14.48 28.95
CA GLU A 45 -29.68 13.62 29.64
C GLU A 45 -31.04 13.65 28.95
N ASP A 46 -31.43 12.50 28.39
CA ASP A 46 -32.73 12.26 27.77
C ASP A 46 -33.64 11.47 28.76
N GLU A 47 -34.92 11.31 28.42
CA GLU A 47 -35.88 10.56 29.25
C GLU A 47 -35.46 9.10 29.49
N THR A 48 -34.76 8.50 28.54
CA THR A 48 -34.38 7.08 28.55
C THR A 48 -32.89 6.83 28.76
N SER A 49 -32.03 7.84 28.67
CA SER A 49 -30.58 7.64 28.83
C SER A 49 -29.81 8.90 29.22
N ILE A 50 -28.63 8.71 29.80
CA ILE A 50 -27.62 9.74 30.00
C ILE A 50 -26.46 9.43 29.05
N LYS A 51 -26.18 10.35 28.14
CA LYS A 51 -25.09 10.25 27.15
C LYS A 51 -23.96 11.19 27.56
N PHE A 52 -22.74 10.66 27.55
CA PHE A 52 -21.52 11.42 27.73
C PHE A 52 -20.83 11.56 26.37
N ILE A 53 -20.86 12.77 25.85
CA ILE A 53 -20.37 13.12 24.51
C ILE A 53 -19.10 13.94 24.66
N SER A 54 -18.04 13.51 23.99
CA SER A 54 -16.77 14.24 24.01
C SER A 54 -16.89 15.54 23.21
N LYS A 55 -16.39 16.65 23.77
CA LYS A 55 -16.28 17.94 23.08
C LYS A 55 -15.10 18.02 22.13
N LYS A 56 -14.08 17.20 22.35
CA LYS A 56 -12.82 17.18 21.59
C LYS A 56 -12.43 15.77 21.17
N LYS A 57 -11.52 15.64 20.20
CA LYS A 57 -10.97 14.33 19.81
C LYS A 57 -9.96 13.87 20.86
N GLY A 58 -9.90 12.56 21.11
CA GLY A 58 -8.98 11.97 22.08
C GLY A 58 -9.52 10.70 22.71
N SER A 59 -8.76 10.16 23.66
CA SER A 59 -9.11 8.95 24.40
C SER A 59 -9.68 9.29 25.77
N LEU A 60 -10.66 8.52 26.23
CA LEU A 60 -11.24 8.64 27.56
C LEU A 60 -10.26 8.09 28.60
N ILE A 61 -9.85 8.91 29.56
CA ILE A 61 -8.91 8.54 30.64
C ILE A 61 -9.56 8.84 31.97
N GLN A 62 -9.41 7.95 32.94
CA GLN A 62 -9.83 8.19 34.31
C GLN A 62 -8.64 8.59 35.17
N LYS A 63 -8.66 9.81 35.73
CA LYS A 63 -7.66 10.30 36.70
C LYS A 63 -8.39 10.64 38.00
N ASN A 64 -7.95 10.08 39.11
CA ASN A 64 -8.54 10.31 40.44
C ASN A 64 -10.08 10.14 40.50
N GLY A 65 -10.60 9.18 39.72
CA GLY A 65 -12.05 8.93 39.65
C GLY A 65 -12.84 9.86 38.73
N ILE A 66 -12.20 10.83 38.07
CA ILE A 66 -12.80 11.76 37.10
C ILE A 66 -12.41 11.34 35.68
N PHE A 67 -13.39 11.30 34.78
CA PHE A 67 -13.16 11.02 33.37
C PHE A 67 -12.81 12.31 32.61
N HIS A 68 -11.68 12.27 31.92
CA HIS A 68 -11.17 13.31 31.03
C HIS A 68 -11.03 12.76 29.61
N VAL A 69 -10.93 13.66 28.64
CA VAL A 69 -10.56 13.28 27.26
C VAL A 69 -9.19 13.86 26.99
N GLU A 70 -8.21 13.03 26.66
CA GLU A 70 -6.87 13.49 26.32
C GLU A 70 -6.49 13.07 24.91
N GLU A 71 -6.00 14.02 24.12
CA GLU A 71 -5.42 13.76 22.79
C GLU A 71 -4.01 13.16 22.91
N ASN A 72 -3.31 13.47 24.00
CA ASN A 72 -1.95 13.00 24.29
C ASN A 72 -1.94 12.15 25.57
N VAL A 73 -1.83 10.84 25.41
CA VAL A 73 -1.76 9.90 26.52
C VAL A 73 -0.31 9.75 26.95
N LYS A 74 -0.02 10.08 28.21
CA LYS A 74 1.29 9.88 28.82
C LYS A 74 1.26 8.61 29.67
N VAL A 75 2.20 7.71 29.41
CA VAL A 75 2.35 6.44 30.12
C VAL A 75 3.79 6.30 30.56
N ASP A 76 4.04 5.90 31.80
CA ASP A 76 5.42 5.76 32.28
C ASP A 76 6.08 4.51 31.67
N ARG A 77 5.34 3.39 31.63
CA ARG A 77 5.77 2.12 31.02
C ARG A 77 4.59 1.34 30.48
N ALA A 78 4.78 0.60 29.39
CA ALA A 78 3.81 -0.36 28.88
C ALA A 78 4.34 -1.78 29.11
N ASP A 79 3.81 -2.49 30.10
CA ASP A 79 4.26 -3.82 30.53
C ASP A 79 3.08 -4.76 30.82
N ILE A 80 3.34 -5.94 31.38
CA ILE A 80 2.29 -6.92 31.74
C ILE A 80 1.24 -6.31 32.68
N LYS A 81 1.61 -5.36 33.55
CA LYS A 81 0.66 -4.72 34.48
C LYS A 81 -0.24 -3.73 33.75
N THR A 82 0.33 -3.01 32.78
CA THR A 82 -0.37 -2.01 31.96
C THR A 82 -1.21 -2.66 30.87
N GLY A 83 -0.75 -3.81 30.36
CA GLY A 83 -1.34 -4.53 29.23
C GLY A 83 -1.06 -3.83 27.89
N ASN A 84 -1.79 -4.28 26.87
CA ASN A 84 -1.72 -3.71 25.54
C ASN A 84 -2.43 -2.34 25.50
N ILE A 85 -1.86 -1.40 24.75
CA ILE A 85 -2.43 -0.07 24.54
C ILE A 85 -2.97 -0.02 23.11
N ASP A 86 -4.29 0.06 22.93
CA ASP A 86 -4.92 0.17 21.61
C ASP A 86 -5.75 1.45 21.50
N LEU A 87 -5.17 2.49 20.87
CA LEU A 87 -5.85 3.77 20.66
C LEU A 87 -6.31 3.99 19.21
N LYS A 88 -6.32 2.94 18.38
CA LYS A 88 -6.93 2.90 17.03
C LYS A 88 -6.69 4.16 16.17
N ASN A 89 -5.48 4.70 16.18
CA ASN A 89 -5.08 5.91 15.43
C ASN A 89 -5.81 7.21 15.82
N VAL A 90 -6.44 7.28 16.99
CA VAL A 90 -7.20 8.48 17.43
C VAL A 90 -6.33 9.46 18.20
N SER A 91 -5.41 8.94 19.03
CA SER A 91 -4.67 9.73 20.02
C SER A 91 -3.17 9.49 19.90
N ASP A 92 -2.40 10.49 20.32
CA ASP A 92 -0.96 10.42 20.44
C ASP A 92 -0.59 9.78 21.78
N ILE A 93 0.50 9.03 21.81
CA ILE A 93 1.00 8.29 22.98
C ILE A 93 2.46 8.65 23.19
N ASN A 94 2.81 8.99 24.42
CA ASN A 94 4.19 9.17 24.85
C ASN A 94 4.47 8.22 26.01
N ILE A 95 5.36 7.25 25.79
CA ILE A 95 5.73 6.21 26.76
C ILE A 95 7.15 6.49 27.26
N GLY A 96 7.34 6.42 28.58
CA GLY A 96 8.65 6.69 29.19
C GLY A 96 8.84 8.16 29.54
N VAL A 97 7.85 8.79 30.17
CA VAL A 97 7.92 10.21 30.53
C VAL A 97 8.84 10.46 31.74
N THR A 98 9.00 9.47 32.62
CA THR A 98 9.70 9.60 33.90
C THR A 98 10.99 8.79 34.03
N ASN A 99 11.30 7.91 33.07
CA ASN A 99 12.32 6.88 33.24
C ASN A 99 13.61 7.18 32.46
N ASP A 100 14.73 6.71 33.01
CA ASP A 100 16.02 6.66 32.31
C ASP A 100 15.94 5.72 31.09
N ILE A 101 16.66 6.08 30.03
CA ILE A 101 16.57 5.48 28.67
C ILE A 101 16.96 3.99 28.65
N GLU A 102 17.60 3.47 29.70
CA GLU A 102 18.19 2.13 29.74
C GLU A 102 17.19 1.00 30.06
N GLU A 103 16.03 1.28 30.63
CA GLU A 103 15.02 0.24 30.88
C GLU A 103 14.12 -0.04 29.67
N ASP A 104 13.58 -1.26 29.60
CA ASP A 104 12.52 -1.63 28.66
C ASP A 104 11.22 -0.90 29.01
N ILE A 105 10.97 0.20 28.30
CA ILE A 105 9.78 1.04 28.47
C ILE A 105 8.55 0.40 27.81
N VAL A 106 8.76 -0.40 26.77
CA VAL A 106 7.75 -1.31 26.24
C VAL A 106 8.22 -2.73 26.50
N GLY A 107 7.51 -3.43 27.37
CA GLY A 107 7.84 -4.79 27.78
C GLY A 107 7.61 -5.83 26.70
N ALA A 108 8.11 -7.04 26.97
CA ALA A 108 8.02 -8.16 26.07
C ALA A 108 6.56 -8.50 25.68
N GLY A 109 6.30 -8.70 24.39
CA GLY A 109 5.00 -9.11 23.88
C GLY A 109 3.90 -8.04 23.93
N ILE A 110 4.22 -6.81 24.36
CA ILE A 110 3.23 -5.74 24.47
C ILE A 110 2.93 -5.13 23.11
N LYS A 111 1.63 -4.95 22.86
CA LYS A 111 1.11 -4.25 21.67
C LYS A 111 0.77 -2.81 22.00
N VAL A 112 1.30 -1.87 21.21
CA VAL A 112 0.99 -0.44 21.31
C VAL A 112 0.51 0.07 19.95
N THR A 113 -0.70 0.63 19.90
CA THR A 113 -1.24 1.28 18.71
C THR A 113 -1.70 2.70 19.00
N GLY A 114 -1.46 3.63 18.07
CA GLY A 114 -1.84 5.03 18.24
C GLY A 114 -1.66 5.85 16.97
N LYS A 115 -2.05 7.13 16.98
CA LYS A 115 -1.81 8.01 15.84
C LYS A 115 -0.32 8.34 15.72
N LYS A 116 0.25 8.83 16.82
CA LYS A 116 1.68 9.03 17.02
C LYS A 116 2.12 8.28 18.26
N VAL A 117 3.21 7.53 18.19
CA VAL A 117 3.79 6.80 19.31
C VAL A 117 5.23 7.26 19.52
N VAL A 118 5.49 7.89 20.66
CA VAL A 118 6.83 8.28 21.09
C VAL A 118 7.25 7.38 22.25
N ILE A 119 8.41 6.75 22.15
CA ILE A 119 8.96 5.85 23.17
C ILE A 119 10.34 6.37 23.56
N ASN A 120 10.47 6.85 24.79
CA ASN A 120 11.75 7.38 25.30
C ASN A 120 12.61 6.31 25.99
N GLY A 121 12.74 5.12 25.40
CA GLY A 121 13.52 4.03 25.96
C GLY A 121 13.46 2.77 25.11
N ASN A 122 13.81 1.62 25.69
CA ASN A 122 13.94 0.37 24.95
C ASN A 122 12.59 -0.31 24.70
N VAL A 123 12.54 -1.07 23.61
CA VAL A 123 11.40 -1.89 23.18
C VAL A 123 11.81 -3.36 23.26
N GLY A 124 11.16 -4.09 24.14
CA GLY A 124 11.46 -5.48 24.46
C GLY A 124 11.08 -6.48 23.36
N PRO A 125 11.45 -7.77 23.55
CA PRO A 125 11.22 -8.83 22.58
C PRO A 125 9.74 -9.03 22.26
N LYS A 126 9.41 -9.36 21.01
CA LYS A 126 8.04 -9.65 20.54
C LYS A 126 7.05 -8.50 20.74
N ALA A 127 7.50 -7.31 21.12
CA ALA A 127 6.66 -6.14 21.17
C ALA A 127 6.22 -5.75 19.74
N TYR A 128 5.00 -5.23 19.64
CA TYR A 128 4.43 -4.80 18.37
C TYR A 128 3.94 -3.36 18.49
N ILE A 129 4.51 -2.47 17.69
CA ILE A 129 4.16 -1.05 17.69
C ILE A 129 3.58 -0.70 16.32
N GLU A 130 2.40 -0.10 16.28
CA GLU A 130 1.73 0.32 15.05
C GLU A 130 1.15 1.72 15.16
N ALA A 131 1.62 2.66 14.34
CA ALA A 131 1.12 4.03 14.35
C ALA A 131 1.24 4.73 13.00
N GLN A 132 0.70 5.94 12.83
CA GLN A 132 1.05 6.76 11.66
C GLN A 132 2.48 7.27 11.78
N THR A 133 2.87 7.73 12.97
CA THR A 133 4.23 8.20 13.26
C THR A 133 4.80 7.49 14.48
N VAL A 134 5.99 6.92 14.35
CA VAL A 134 6.72 6.27 15.45
C VAL A 134 8.04 7.00 15.67
N ASP A 135 8.35 7.36 16.92
CA ASP A 135 9.63 7.94 17.33
C ASP A 135 10.18 7.16 18.53
N ILE A 136 11.25 6.39 18.32
CA ILE A 136 11.86 5.52 19.35
C ILE A 136 13.27 6.02 19.63
N LYS A 137 13.50 6.51 20.84
CA LYS A 137 14.79 7.06 21.28
C LYS A 137 15.73 6.04 21.92
N GLY A 138 15.23 4.85 22.24
CA GLY A 138 16.04 3.74 22.73
C GLY A 138 16.29 2.69 21.65
N SER A 139 16.43 1.44 22.10
CA SER A 139 16.76 0.30 21.25
C SER A 139 15.59 -0.65 21.05
N VAL A 140 15.39 -1.07 19.81
CA VAL A 140 14.36 -2.05 19.43
C VAL A 140 14.98 -3.45 19.41
N HIS A 141 14.43 -4.35 20.22
CA HIS A 141 14.88 -5.74 20.26
C HIS A 141 14.68 -6.47 18.92
N GLN A 142 15.52 -7.47 18.63
CA GLN A 142 15.52 -8.21 17.36
C GLN A 142 14.21 -8.94 17.02
N GLU A 143 13.42 -9.29 18.04
CA GLU A 143 12.12 -9.96 17.89
C GLU A 143 10.94 -8.99 17.84
N ALA A 144 11.17 -7.68 17.98
CA ALA A 144 10.11 -6.68 17.93
C ALA A 144 9.77 -6.30 16.49
N THR A 145 8.51 -5.87 16.28
CA THR A 145 8.01 -5.41 14.97
C THR A 145 7.42 -4.01 15.09
N ILE A 146 7.88 -3.11 14.23
CA ILE A 146 7.40 -1.73 14.14
C ILE A 146 6.70 -1.56 12.79
N LYS A 147 5.47 -1.04 12.81
CA LYS A 147 4.73 -0.62 11.62
C LYS A 147 4.40 0.86 11.71
N ALA A 148 4.78 1.64 10.70
CA ALA A 148 4.52 3.07 10.69
C ALA A 148 4.22 3.62 9.30
N LYS A 149 3.63 4.81 9.16
CA LYS A 149 3.84 5.59 7.91
C LYS A 149 5.23 6.20 7.95
N THR A 150 5.55 6.92 9.02
CA THR A 150 6.87 7.52 9.24
C THR A 150 7.50 7.00 10.52
N ALA A 151 8.73 6.48 10.45
CA ALA A 151 9.47 6.02 11.61
C ALA A 151 10.78 6.81 11.82
N ARG A 152 11.04 7.23 13.05
CA ARG A 152 12.35 7.71 13.52
C ARG A 152 12.82 6.78 14.62
N ILE A 153 13.94 6.10 14.42
CA ILE A 153 14.43 5.08 15.38
C ILE A 153 15.91 5.29 15.63
N LYS A 154 16.30 5.37 16.90
CA LYS A 154 17.71 5.45 17.28
C LYS A 154 18.44 4.15 16.99
N ASN A 155 18.07 3.05 17.66
CA ASN A 155 18.68 1.74 17.40
C ASN A 155 17.61 0.71 16.99
N LEU A 156 17.73 0.17 15.78
CA LEU A 156 16.84 -0.86 15.26
C LEU A 156 17.59 -2.18 15.11
N ASN A 157 17.18 -3.20 15.87
CA ASN A 157 17.62 -4.57 15.63
C ASN A 157 16.52 -5.50 15.11
N GLY A 158 15.26 -5.06 15.19
CA GLY A 158 14.09 -5.85 14.83
C GLY A 158 13.61 -5.68 13.40
N THR A 159 12.29 -5.87 13.22
CA THR A 159 11.61 -5.69 11.94
C THR A 159 10.93 -4.33 11.87
N LEU A 160 11.15 -3.59 10.79
CA LEU A 160 10.48 -2.33 10.50
C LEU A 160 9.75 -2.43 9.15
N ILE A 161 8.48 -2.07 9.14
CA ILE A 161 7.65 -1.91 7.94
C ILE A 161 7.11 -0.47 7.93
N ALA A 162 7.51 0.38 6.97
CA ALA A 162 7.02 1.75 6.92
C ALA A 162 6.92 2.37 5.53
N GLU A 163 6.30 3.55 5.40
CA GLU A 163 6.36 4.34 4.15
C GLU A 163 7.71 5.06 4.05
N GLU A 164 8.14 5.68 5.15
CA GLU A 164 9.42 6.40 5.26
C GLU A 164 10.08 6.13 6.60
N ALA A 165 11.42 6.06 6.62
CA ALA A 165 12.15 5.85 7.85
C ALA A 165 13.48 6.61 7.93
N PHE A 166 13.79 7.10 9.13
CA PHE A 166 15.11 7.60 9.53
C PHE A 166 15.62 6.74 10.69
N ILE A 167 16.76 6.10 10.51
CA ILE A 167 17.36 5.20 11.50
C ILE A 167 18.80 5.65 11.79
N GLU A 168 19.17 5.84 13.05
CA GLU A 168 20.57 6.16 13.38
C GLU A 168 21.44 4.90 13.26
N ASN A 169 21.09 3.82 13.95
CA ASN A 169 21.84 2.56 13.92
C ASN A 169 20.90 1.39 13.61
N ALA A 170 21.11 0.72 12.49
CA ALA A 170 20.42 -0.52 12.14
C ALA A 170 21.41 -1.69 12.25
N ASN A 171 21.10 -2.69 13.10
CA ASN A 171 21.96 -3.87 13.28
C ASN A 171 21.13 -5.15 13.21
N TYR A 172 21.44 -6.09 12.32
CA TYR A 172 20.69 -7.35 12.18
C TYR A 172 19.19 -7.14 11.85
N ALA A 173 18.84 -5.96 11.32
CA ALA A 173 17.47 -5.54 11.13
C ALA A 173 16.88 -6.04 9.79
N LYS A 174 15.56 -6.22 9.78
CA LYS A 174 14.76 -6.42 8.56
C LYS A 174 13.95 -5.16 8.30
N ILE A 175 14.17 -4.51 7.16
CA ILE A 175 13.65 -3.19 6.86
C ILE A 175 12.89 -3.26 5.53
N GLU A 176 11.57 -3.09 5.56
CA GLU A 176 10.71 -3.03 4.38
C GLU A 176 10.06 -1.64 4.31
N ILE A 177 10.39 -0.86 3.28
CA ILE A 177 10.02 0.55 3.20
C ILE A 177 9.40 0.87 1.85
N GLN A 178 8.22 1.51 1.84
CA GLN A 178 7.47 1.79 0.61
C GLN A 178 8.06 2.93 -0.23
N ASN A 179 8.61 3.97 0.39
CA ASN A 179 9.13 5.14 -0.34
C ASN A 179 10.65 5.30 -0.18
N LYS A 180 11.11 5.72 1.01
CA LYS A 180 12.52 6.05 1.25
C LYS A 180 12.97 5.71 2.65
N VAL A 181 14.19 5.16 2.77
CA VAL A 181 14.88 4.99 4.04
C VAL A 181 16.22 5.71 4.05
N ILE A 182 16.49 6.39 5.16
CA ILE A 182 17.77 6.99 5.49
C ILE A 182 18.32 6.30 6.73
N ILE A 183 19.51 5.72 6.65
CA ILE A 183 20.18 5.08 7.77
C ILE A 183 21.53 5.75 7.98
N GLU A 184 21.94 6.05 9.22
CA GLU A 184 23.31 6.50 9.44
C GLU A 184 24.29 5.34 9.38
N ASN A 185 24.16 4.35 10.26
CA ASN A 185 25.00 3.15 10.32
C ASN A 185 24.18 1.88 10.06
N CYS A 186 24.67 1.02 9.18
CA CYS A 186 23.98 -0.19 8.74
C CYS A 186 24.88 -1.42 8.88
N LEU A 187 24.52 -2.35 9.75
CA LEU A 187 25.25 -3.59 10.01
C LEU A 187 24.35 -4.80 9.86
N ALA A 188 24.74 -5.78 9.04
CA ALA A 188 24.04 -7.05 8.91
C ALA A 188 22.53 -6.91 8.60
N CYS A 189 22.13 -5.87 7.89
CA CYS A 189 20.71 -5.59 7.63
C CYS A 189 20.25 -6.19 6.30
N ASN A 190 18.96 -6.50 6.23
CA ASN A 190 18.27 -6.79 4.97
C ASN A 190 17.25 -5.68 4.70
N ILE A 191 17.49 -4.90 3.65
CA ILE A 191 16.73 -3.70 3.32
C ILE A 191 16.02 -3.93 1.99
N ILE A 192 14.70 -3.78 1.97
CA ILE A 192 13.87 -3.77 0.78
C ILE A 192 13.20 -2.40 0.72
N SER A 193 13.63 -1.54 -0.20
CA SER A 193 13.06 -0.20 -0.32
C SER A 193 13.27 0.40 -1.70
N PRO A 194 12.28 1.13 -2.25
CA PRO A 194 12.49 1.87 -3.48
C PRO A 194 13.61 2.87 -3.42
N SER A 195 13.97 3.50 -2.30
CA SER A 195 15.11 4.42 -2.21
C SER A 195 15.87 4.25 -0.90
N VAL A 196 17.18 4.09 -1.00
CA VAL A 196 18.07 3.86 0.16
C VAL A 196 19.20 4.87 0.19
N GLU A 197 19.38 5.50 1.34
CA GLU A 197 20.51 6.36 1.65
C GLU A 197 21.21 5.87 2.92
N ILE A 198 22.47 5.43 2.82
CA ILE A 198 23.32 5.10 3.97
C ILE A 198 24.37 6.20 4.14
N LYS A 199 24.27 6.97 5.22
CA LYS A 199 25.06 8.21 5.40
C LYS A 199 26.48 7.99 5.90
N LYS A 200 26.74 6.94 6.68
CA LYS A 200 28.07 6.61 7.21
C LYS A 200 28.51 5.25 6.67
N ASP A 201 28.42 4.20 7.46
CA ASP A 201 29.01 2.91 7.14
C ASP A 201 27.94 1.84 6.91
N MET A 202 28.14 1.04 5.87
CA MET A 202 27.40 -0.18 5.57
C MET A 202 28.35 -1.37 5.66
N LEU A 203 27.99 -2.39 6.46
CA LEU A 203 28.78 -3.61 6.65
C LEU A 203 27.88 -4.85 6.62
N SER A 204 28.30 -5.87 5.87
CA SER A 204 27.63 -7.17 5.75
C SER A 204 26.12 -7.11 5.47
N SER A 205 25.68 -6.10 4.71
CA SER A 205 24.25 -5.81 4.53
C SER A 205 23.80 -6.05 3.09
N ASN A 206 22.51 -6.37 2.94
CA ASN A 206 21.86 -6.61 1.66
C ASN A 206 20.82 -5.51 1.41
N ILE A 207 20.89 -4.89 0.23
CA ILE A 207 19.91 -3.91 -0.26
C ILE A 207 19.24 -4.47 -1.50
N VAL A 208 17.91 -4.46 -1.51
CA VAL A 208 17.06 -4.68 -2.68
C VAL A 208 16.26 -3.40 -2.91
N THR A 209 16.38 -2.83 -4.11
CA THR A 209 15.77 -1.54 -4.42
C THR A 209 15.23 -1.47 -5.84
N SER A 210 14.31 -0.54 -6.10
CA SER A 210 13.88 -0.16 -7.45
C SER A 210 14.42 1.20 -7.90
N SER A 211 15.13 1.92 -7.01
CA SER A 211 15.45 3.35 -7.22
C SER A 211 16.30 3.61 -8.44
N LYS A 212 16.05 4.81 -9.00
CA LYS A 212 16.96 5.49 -9.91
C LYS A 212 18.29 5.90 -9.25
N GLU A 213 18.32 6.03 -7.93
CA GLU A 213 19.50 6.44 -7.15
C GLU A 213 19.55 5.78 -5.75
N VAL A 214 20.59 4.98 -5.51
CA VAL A 214 21.00 4.46 -4.20
C VAL A 214 22.24 5.22 -3.77
N ILE A 215 22.24 5.83 -2.58
CA ILE A 215 23.36 6.64 -2.11
C ILE A 215 23.99 5.98 -0.89
N LEU A 216 25.24 5.54 -1.01
CA LEU A 216 25.99 4.93 0.07
C LEU A 216 27.25 5.76 0.31
N ASN A 217 27.60 6.01 1.57
CA ASN A 217 28.86 6.66 1.88
C ASN A 217 30.01 5.67 1.88
N ASN A 218 30.13 4.81 2.90
CA ASN A 218 31.13 3.74 2.94
C ASN A 218 30.47 2.35 2.92
N VAL A 219 31.01 1.45 2.12
CA VAL A 219 30.64 0.03 2.06
C VAL A 219 31.86 -0.79 2.44
N ILE A 220 31.86 -1.25 3.69
CA ILE A 220 33.01 -1.87 4.35
C ILE A 220 32.86 -3.39 4.33
N GLY A 221 33.98 -4.09 4.19
CA GLY A 221 34.01 -5.55 4.15
C GLY A 221 33.58 -6.12 2.79
N ASN A 222 33.46 -7.43 2.72
CA ASN A 222 33.33 -8.18 1.46
C ASN A 222 32.01 -8.95 1.32
N ASN A 223 31.06 -8.76 2.24
CA ASN A 223 29.80 -9.51 2.27
C ASN A 223 28.58 -8.59 2.12
N ASN A 224 28.72 -7.50 1.37
CA ASN A 224 27.60 -6.65 1.02
C ASN A 224 27.07 -6.98 -0.37
N LYS A 225 25.74 -6.88 -0.51
CA LYS A 225 25.04 -7.06 -1.77
C LYS A 225 24.11 -5.88 -2.02
N ILE A 226 24.27 -5.22 -3.15
CA ILE A 226 23.40 -4.13 -3.59
C ILE A 226 22.72 -4.54 -4.89
N SER A 227 21.41 -4.75 -4.83
CA SER A 227 20.59 -5.25 -5.93
C SER A 227 19.54 -4.22 -6.32
N ILE A 228 19.60 -3.76 -7.57
CA ILE A 228 18.51 -3.02 -8.21
C ILE A 228 17.58 -4.05 -8.83
N LYS A 229 16.51 -4.44 -8.14
CA LYS A 229 15.53 -5.42 -8.64
C LYS A 229 14.12 -4.89 -8.45
N PRO A 230 13.62 -4.09 -9.41
CA PRO A 230 12.34 -3.40 -9.29
C PRO A 230 11.17 -4.34 -9.00
N LEU A 231 11.16 -5.54 -9.61
CA LEU A 231 10.07 -6.51 -9.45
C LEU A 231 10.08 -7.26 -8.11
N GLU A 232 11.18 -7.18 -7.34
CA GLU A 232 11.25 -7.69 -5.96
C GLU A 232 10.67 -6.70 -4.94
N ILE A 233 10.44 -5.43 -5.34
CA ILE A 233 9.73 -4.46 -4.50
C ILE A 233 8.24 -4.83 -4.46
N PRO A 234 7.62 -5.01 -3.28
CA PRO A 234 6.25 -5.50 -3.15
C PRO A 234 5.22 -4.72 -3.99
N GLU A 235 5.26 -3.39 -3.96
CA GLU A 235 4.30 -2.54 -4.67
C GLU A 235 4.44 -2.63 -6.19
N ILE A 236 5.67 -2.62 -6.69
CA ILE A 236 5.96 -2.76 -8.12
C ILE A 236 5.59 -4.17 -8.59
N SER A 237 5.86 -5.18 -7.77
CA SER A 237 5.50 -6.58 -8.05
C SER A 237 3.99 -6.75 -8.22
N VAL A 238 3.19 -6.09 -7.37
CA VAL A 238 1.71 -6.08 -7.49
C VAL A 238 1.28 -5.39 -8.78
N GLN A 239 1.79 -4.18 -9.05
CA GLN A 239 1.46 -3.45 -10.28
C GLN A 239 1.82 -4.25 -11.55
N TYR A 240 2.99 -4.87 -11.56
CA TYR A 240 3.44 -5.71 -12.67
C TYR A 240 2.51 -6.91 -12.90
N LYS A 241 2.09 -7.61 -11.83
CA LYS A 241 1.14 -8.73 -11.93
C LYS A 241 -0.23 -8.29 -12.45
N GLU A 242 -0.72 -7.13 -12.04
CA GLU A 242 -1.97 -6.57 -12.56
C GLU A 242 -1.89 -6.26 -14.06
N LEU A 243 -0.76 -5.72 -14.52
CA LEU A 243 -0.53 -5.46 -15.94
C LEU A 243 -0.50 -6.75 -16.77
N LEU A 244 0.15 -7.81 -16.27
CA LEU A 244 0.16 -9.12 -16.94
C LEU A 244 -1.25 -9.72 -17.08
N ILE A 245 -2.10 -9.56 -16.05
CA ILE A 245 -3.49 -10.02 -16.11
C ILE A 245 -4.25 -9.22 -17.19
N LYS A 246 -4.11 -7.89 -17.20
CA LYS A 246 -4.75 -7.01 -18.19
C LYS A 246 -4.29 -7.33 -19.62
N GLU A 247 -2.99 -7.55 -19.83
CA GLU A 247 -2.41 -7.96 -21.12
C GLU A 247 -3.09 -9.24 -21.63
N LYS A 248 -3.20 -10.27 -20.77
CA LYS A 248 -3.78 -11.56 -21.15
C LYS A 248 -5.26 -11.44 -21.51
N VAL A 249 -6.03 -10.67 -20.75
CA VAL A 249 -7.45 -10.42 -21.05
C VAL A 249 -7.58 -9.75 -22.41
N LEU A 250 -6.82 -8.68 -22.64
CA LEU A 250 -6.90 -7.90 -23.87
C LEU A 250 -6.42 -8.69 -25.09
N SER A 251 -5.37 -9.50 -24.94
CA SER A 251 -4.89 -10.43 -25.98
C SER A 251 -5.98 -11.43 -26.40
N ASN A 252 -6.79 -11.92 -25.46
CA ASN A 252 -7.92 -12.78 -25.78
C ASN A 252 -9.06 -12.02 -26.47
N GLU A 253 -9.36 -10.79 -26.04
CA GLU A 253 -10.36 -9.94 -26.69
C GLU A 253 -9.98 -9.60 -28.14
N ILE A 254 -8.70 -9.30 -28.40
CA ILE A 254 -8.16 -9.09 -29.74
C ILE A 254 -8.38 -10.34 -30.61
N LYS A 255 -8.06 -11.53 -30.11
CA LYS A 255 -8.28 -12.80 -30.84
C LYS A 255 -9.75 -13.03 -31.17
N MET A 256 -10.65 -12.76 -30.21
CA MET A 256 -12.10 -12.88 -30.44
C MET A 256 -12.62 -11.87 -31.47
N ALA A 257 -12.13 -10.62 -31.42
CA ALA A 257 -12.47 -9.58 -32.37
C ALA A 257 -11.97 -9.93 -33.79
N GLN A 258 -10.75 -10.42 -33.92
CA GLN A 258 -10.18 -10.91 -35.19
C GLN A 258 -11.02 -12.05 -35.77
N SER A 259 -11.37 -13.05 -34.97
CA SER A 259 -12.24 -14.15 -35.41
C SER A 259 -13.62 -13.67 -35.89
N THR A 260 -14.19 -12.67 -35.20
CA THR A 260 -15.47 -12.06 -35.59
C THR A 260 -15.36 -11.30 -36.92
N ILE A 261 -14.27 -10.54 -37.11
CA ILE A 261 -13.97 -9.83 -38.35
C ILE A 261 -13.83 -10.81 -39.52
N ASP A 262 -13.13 -11.93 -39.32
CA ASP A 262 -12.96 -12.96 -40.35
C ASP A 262 -14.29 -13.59 -40.73
N MET A 263 -15.16 -13.89 -39.75
CA MET A 263 -16.51 -14.40 -40.00
C MET A 263 -17.37 -13.38 -40.78
N LEU A 264 -17.33 -12.10 -40.39
CA LEU A 264 -18.07 -11.03 -41.08
C LEU A 264 -17.56 -10.84 -42.51
N LYS A 265 -16.24 -10.93 -42.72
CA LYS A 265 -15.62 -10.86 -44.03
C LYS A 265 -16.07 -12.02 -44.93
N GLN A 266 -16.06 -13.25 -44.41
CA GLN A 266 -16.58 -14.41 -45.15
C GLN A 266 -18.07 -14.22 -45.54
N LYS A 267 -18.90 -13.69 -44.64
CA LYS A 267 -20.32 -13.38 -44.94
C LYS A 267 -20.48 -12.28 -45.99
N LEU A 268 -19.61 -11.26 -45.99
CA LEU A 268 -19.60 -10.23 -47.04
C LEU A 268 -19.23 -10.85 -48.39
N ASP A 269 -18.16 -11.62 -48.43
CA ASP A 269 -17.65 -12.25 -49.64
C ASP A 269 -18.70 -13.22 -50.24
N SER A 270 -19.38 -14.02 -49.41
CA SER A 270 -20.42 -14.94 -49.87
C SER A 270 -21.68 -14.24 -50.39
N ASN A 271 -22.00 -13.05 -49.86
CA ASN A 271 -23.21 -12.30 -50.23
C ASN A 271 -22.98 -11.26 -51.34
N LEU A 272 -21.73 -10.98 -51.70
CA LEU A 272 -21.33 -9.95 -52.66
C LEU A 272 -22.04 -10.09 -54.02
N ARG A 273 -22.09 -11.32 -54.54
CA ARG A 273 -22.72 -11.63 -55.82
C ARG A 273 -24.22 -11.33 -55.78
N ASN A 274 -24.92 -11.87 -54.79
CA ASN A 274 -26.37 -11.67 -54.59
C ASN A 274 -26.73 -10.19 -54.40
N PHE A 275 -25.89 -9.44 -53.67
CA PHE A 275 -26.03 -8.00 -53.51
C PHE A 275 -25.92 -7.26 -54.85
N SER A 276 -24.89 -7.59 -55.64
CA SER A 276 -24.65 -6.94 -56.95
C SER A 276 -25.80 -7.19 -57.94
N GLU A 277 -26.35 -8.41 -57.94
CA GLU A 277 -27.50 -8.80 -58.76
C GLU A 277 -28.78 -8.10 -58.29
N SER A 278 -29.01 -8.02 -56.97
CA SER A 278 -30.15 -7.31 -56.39
C SER A 278 -30.15 -5.82 -56.72
N ILE A 279 -28.99 -5.15 -56.61
CA ILE A 279 -28.85 -3.73 -56.99
C ILE A 279 -29.13 -3.50 -58.48
N LYS A 280 -28.61 -4.37 -59.36
CA LYS A 280 -28.87 -4.28 -60.82
C LYS A 280 -30.37 -4.40 -61.12
N LEU A 281 -31.05 -5.36 -60.48
CA LEU A 281 -32.47 -5.61 -60.70
C LEU A 281 -33.36 -4.49 -60.14
N ILE A 282 -33.02 -3.95 -58.96
CA ILE A 282 -33.70 -2.78 -58.38
C ILE A 282 -33.64 -1.58 -59.34
N ARG A 283 -32.45 -1.27 -59.90
CA ARG A 283 -32.27 -0.17 -60.85
C ARG A 283 -33.10 -0.36 -62.12
N GLN A 284 -33.15 -1.57 -62.66
CA GLN A 284 -33.97 -1.90 -63.85
C GLN A 284 -35.47 -1.73 -63.59
N LEU A 285 -35.96 -2.15 -62.42
CA LEU A 285 -37.37 -2.02 -62.04
C LEU A 285 -37.76 -0.55 -61.81
N GLN A 286 -36.89 0.23 -61.15
CA GLN A 286 -37.09 1.66 -60.96
C GLN A 286 -37.12 2.44 -62.27
N ALA A 287 -36.20 2.13 -63.21
CA ALA A 287 -36.18 2.77 -64.54
C ALA A 287 -37.43 2.48 -65.37
N LYS A 288 -38.11 1.35 -65.11
CA LYS A 288 -39.37 0.95 -65.75
C LYS A 288 -40.62 1.43 -64.99
N GLY A 289 -40.47 2.19 -63.90
CA GLY A 289 -41.59 2.65 -63.06
C GLY A 289 -42.31 1.52 -62.29
N ALA A 290 -41.71 0.34 -62.17
CA ALA A 290 -42.30 -0.83 -61.53
C ALA A 290 -42.02 -0.86 -60.01
N LYS A 291 -42.95 -1.46 -59.25
CA LYS A 291 -42.81 -1.60 -57.79
C LYS A 291 -41.70 -2.61 -57.46
N VAL A 292 -40.76 -2.20 -56.61
CA VAL A 292 -39.60 -3.02 -56.22
C VAL A 292 -40.01 -4.08 -55.19
N PRO A 293 -39.67 -5.38 -55.40
CA PRO A 293 -39.89 -6.43 -54.41
C PRO A 293 -39.18 -6.17 -53.07
N THR A 294 -39.89 -6.38 -51.96
CA THR A 294 -39.37 -6.20 -50.59
C THR A 294 -38.19 -7.12 -50.29
N ALA A 295 -38.15 -8.33 -50.86
CA ALA A 295 -37.04 -9.26 -50.70
C ALA A 295 -35.69 -8.70 -51.21
N LEU A 296 -35.69 -7.94 -52.32
CA LEU A 296 -34.49 -7.31 -52.87
C LEU A 296 -34.01 -6.17 -51.96
N LEU A 297 -34.94 -5.37 -51.44
CA LEU A 297 -34.63 -4.29 -50.49
C LEU A 297 -34.04 -4.85 -49.20
N ASN A 298 -34.60 -5.94 -48.67
CA ASN A 298 -34.09 -6.62 -47.47
C ASN A 298 -32.70 -7.22 -47.71
N SER A 299 -32.43 -7.80 -48.89
CA SER A 299 -31.10 -8.33 -49.22
C SER A 299 -30.02 -7.24 -49.22
N VAL A 300 -30.32 -6.08 -49.84
CA VAL A 300 -29.43 -4.91 -49.83
C VAL A 300 -29.23 -4.37 -48.41
N LYS A 301 -30.30 -4.30 -47.61
CA LYS A 301 -30.23 -3.86 -46.21
C LYS A 301 -29.35 -4.77 -45.36
N ASN A 302 -29.56 -6.10 -45.45
CA ASN A 302 -28.79 -7.08 -44.69
C ASN A 302 -27.30 -7.02 -45.04
N PHE A 303 -26.94 -6.87 -46.32
CA PHE A 303 -25.54 -6.71 -46.72
C PHE A 303 -24.91 -5.47 -46.08
N LYS A 304 -25.64 -4.34 -46.09
CA LYS A 304 -25.18 -3.09 -45.49
C LYS A 304 -25.02 -3.20 -43.97
N GLU A 305 -25.93 -3.89 -43.27
CA GLU A 305 -25.82 -4.14 -41.83
C GLU A 305 -24.57 -4.98 -41.48
N ILE A 306 -24.22 -5.97 -42.30
CA ILE A 306 -22.99 -6.76 -42.14
C ILE A 306 -21.76 -5.88 -42.41
N GLU A 307 -21.81 -5.01 -43.43
CA GLU A 307 -20.73 -4.09 -43.76
C GLU A 307 -20.48 -3.07 -42.63
N ASP A 308 -21.55 -2.52 -42.06
CA ASP A 308 -21.48 -1.58 -40.93
C ASP A 308 -20.93 -2.28 -39.69
N SER A 309 -21.42 -3.49 -39.37
CA SER A 309 -20.89 -4.32 -38.27
C SER A 309 -19.41 -4.65 -38.47
N TYR A 310 -19.00 -4.95 -39.70
CA TYR A 310 -17.60 -5.22 -40.04
C TYR A 310 -16.71 -4.00 -39.78
N LYS A 311 -17.14 -2.80 -40.21
CA LYS A 311 -16.43 -1.55 -39.94
C LYS A 311 -16.34 -1.24 -38.46
N GLU A 312 -17.43 -1.43 -37.71
CA GLU A 312 -17.46 -1.21 -36.27
C GLU A 312 -16.49 -2.14 -35.54
N GLN A 313 -16.51 -3.45 -35.85
CA GLN A 313 -15.57 -4.40 -35.26
C GLN A 313 -14.12 -4.09 -35.63
N LYS A 314 -13.85 -3.61 -36.86
CA LYS A 314 -12.51 -3.17 -37.26
C LYS A 314 -12.00 -1.99 -36.42
N ASN A 315 -12.85 -1.01 -36.17
CA ASN A 315 -12.52 0.14 -35.33
C ASN A 315 -12.29 -0.29 -33.87
N LYS A 316 -13.12 -1.21 -33.37
CA LYS A 316 -12.95 -1.80 -32.03
C LYS A 316 -11.61 -2.53 -31.92
N LEU A 317 -11.27 -3.38 -32.90
CA LEU A 317 -9.99 -4.10 -32.93
C LEU A 317 -8.80 -3.12 -32.88
N ALA A 318 -8.81 -2.07 -33.71
CA ALA A 318 -7.76 -1.06 -33.70
C ALA A 318 -7.59 -0.39 -32.32
N SER A 319 -8.70 -0.09 -31.64
CA SER A 319 -8.65 0.45 -30.28
C SER A 319 -8.09 -0.54 -29.25
N LEU A 320 -8.40 -1.82 -29.38
CA LEU A 320 -7.90 -2.86 -28.47
C LEU A 320 -6.38 -3.09 -28.70
N GLU A 321 -5.94 -3.09 -29.95
CA GLU A 321 -4.53 -3.23 -30.33
C GLU A 321 -3.67 -2.07 -29.76
N GLU A 322 -4.19 -0.84 -29.81
CA GLU A 322 -3.47 0.32 -29.23
C GLU A 322 -3.37 0.22 -27.70
N GLN A 323 -4.46 -0.15 -27.02
CA GLN A 323 -4.42 -0.38 -25.57
C GLN A 323 -3.45 -1.52 -25.19
N HIS A 324 -3.38 -2.57 -26.02
CA HIS A 324 -2.50 -3.71 -25.78
C HIS A 324 -1.04 -3.30 -25.92
N LYS A 325 -0.73 -2.51 -26.94
CA LYS A 325 0.59 -1.91 -27.13
C LYS A 325 1.00 -1.02 -25.95
N GLU A 326 0.08 -0.20 -25.42
CA GLU A 326 0.34 0.63 -24.23
C GLU A 326 0.65 -0.23 -22.99
N ILE A 327 -0.10 -1.32 -22.78
CA ILE A 327 0.15 -2.24 -21.67
C ILE A 327 1.51 -2.94 -21.80
N ILE A 328 1.85 -3.42 -23.00
CA ILE A 328 3.17 -4.02 -23.26
C ILE A 328 4.28 -3.03 -22.97
N TYR A 329 4.11 -1.77 -23.38
CA TYR A 329 5.08 -0.72 -23.10
C TYR A 329 5.28 -0.52 -21.59
N LYS A 330 4.20 -0.43 -20.80
CA LYS A 330 4.28 -0.30 -19.33
C LYS A 330 4.94 -1.51 -18.66
N ILE A 331 4.63 -2.72 -19.13
CA ILE A 331 5.27 -3.96 -18.64
C ILE A 331 6.78 -3.88 -18.87
N LYS A 332 7.19 -3.51 -20.09
CA LYS A 332 8.61 -3.37 -20.44
C LYS A 332 9.29 -2.27 -19.66
N GLU A 333 8.63 -1.12 -19.46
CA GLU A 333 9.16 -0.02 -18.67
C GLU A 333 9.46 -0.45 -17.23
N LEU A 334 8.58 -1.22 -16.58
CA LEU A 334 8.83 -1.75 -15.24
C LEU A 334 9.98 -2.75 -15.22
N GLN A 335 10.04 -3.66 -16.19
CA GLN A 335 11.13 -4.65 -16.31
C GLN A 335 12.48 -3.98 -16.53
N ASP A 336 12.56 -3.00 -17.44
CA ASP A 336 13.78 -2.30 -17.81
C ASP A 336 14.10 -1.12 -16.87
N SER A 337 13.29 -0.88 -15.82
CA SER A 337 13.47 0.30 -14.96
C SER A 337 14.80 0.32 -14.22
N TYR A 338 15.43 -0.84 -13.99
CA TYR A 338 16.78 -0.94 -13.43
C TYR A 338 17.84 -0.26 -14.30
N LYS A 339 17.61 -0.11 -15.61
CA LYS A 339 18.58 0.52 -16.54
C LYS A 339 18.78 2.00 -16.27
N TYR A 340 17.79 2.63 -15.65
CA TYR A 340 17.85 4.04 -15.26
C TYR A 340 18.41 4.25 -13.84
N ALA A 341 18.82 3.17 -13.18
CA ALA A 341 19.31 3.20 -11.82
C ALA A 341 20.80 3.50 -11.72
N HIS A 342 21.14 4.18 -10.64
CA HIS A 342 22.49 4.55 -10.29
C HIS A 342 22.75 4.18 -8.84
N ILE A 343 23.89 3.56 -8.58
CA ILE A 343 24.42 3.38 -7.24
C ILE A 343 25.58 4.37 -7.09
N ILE A 344 25.46 5.29 -6.15
CA ILE A 344 26.44 6.32 -5.86
C ILE A 344 27.14 5.96 -4.57
N ILE A 345 28.43 5.66 -4.66
CA ILE A 345 29.30 5.47 -3.51
C ILE A 345 30.09 6.76 -3.32
N LYS A 346 29.78 7.54 -2.29
CA LYS A 346 30.45 8.84 -2.03
C LYS A 346 31.86 8.66 -1.42
N GLY A 347 31.96 7.75 -0.46
CA GLY A 347 33.20 7.36 0.21
C GLY A 347 33.84 6.18 -0.51
N GLU A 348 34.05 5.08 0.20
CA GLU A 348 34.77 3.91 -0.31
C GLU A 348 33.88 2.67 -0.37
N ILE A 349 34.14 1.76 -1.32
CA ILE A 349 33.60 0.41 -1.34
C ILE A 349 34.74 -0.58 -1.45
N ASP A 350 34.82 -1.50 -0.48
CA ASP A 350 35.84 -2.54 -0.48
C ASP A 350 35.61 -3.55 -1.61
N ALA A 351 36.64 -4.35 -1.92
CA ALA A 351 36.54 -5.41 -2.91
C ALA A 351 35.54 -6.51 -2.48
N GLU A 352 35.24 -7.42 -3.41
CA GLU A 352 34.40 -8.60 -3.23
C GLU A 352 32.90 -8.35 -2.95
N ASN A 353 32.49 -7.08 -2.79
CA ASN A 353 31.08 -6.71 -2.73
C ASN A 353 30.36 -6.99 -4.07
N LEU A 354 29.10 -7.39 -3.98
CA LEU A 354 28.28 -7.79 -5.12
C LEU A 354 27.30 -6.70 -5.51
N ILE A 355 27.32 -6.33 -6.80
CA ILE A 355 26.35 -5.41 -7.40
C ILE A 355 25.49 -6.20 -8.39
N GLU A 356 24.17 -6.04 -8.32
CA GLU A 356 23.21 -6.66 -9.24
C GLU A 356 22.22 -5.62 -9.74
N PHE A 357 21.85 -5.70 -11.02
CA PHE A 357 20.79 -4.90 -11.62
C PHE A 357 19.64 -5.75 -12.18
N ASP A 358 19.86 -7.05 -12.32
CA ASP A 358 18.84 -8.06 -12.60
C ASP A 358 19.45 -9.45 -12.26
N ASP A 359 18.65 -10.51 -12.35
CA ASP A 359 19.10 -11.89 -12.13
C ASP A 359 20.23 -12.31 -13.09
N THR A 360 20.32 -11.70 -14.27
CA THR A 360 21.35 -12.00 -15.27
C THR A 360 22.50 -10.99 -15.30
N LEU A 361 22.35 -9.84 -14.62
CA LEU A 361 23.31 -8.74 -14.69
C LEU A 361 23.88 -8.46 -13.29
N SER A 362 25.01 -9.12 -13.00
CA SER A 362 25.71 -8.99 -11.74
C SER A 362 27.21 -8.82 -11.94
N ARG A 363 27.85 -8.12 -10.99
CA ARG A 363 29.29 -7.90 -10.98
C ARG A 363 29.81 -7.87 -9.55
N ARG A 364 30.84 -8.68 -9.30
CA ARG A 364 31.63 -8.57 -8.08
C ARG A 364 32.77 -7.58 -8.29
N LEU A 365 32.98 -6.70 -7.32
CA LEU A 365 34.09 -5.74 -7.37
C LEU A 365 35.42 -6.45 -7.12
N LEU A 366 36.39 -6.30 -8.02
CA LEU A 366 37.70 -6.96 -7.89
C LEU A 366 38.66 -6.18 -6.98
N ASN A 367 38.52 -4.86 -6.96
CA ASN A 367 39.39 -3.97 -6.21
C ASN A 367 38.54 -2.98 -5.42
N LYS A 368 39.12 -2.47 -4.34
CA LYS A 368 38.57 -1.33 -3.62
C LYS A 368 38.41 -0.14 -4.56
N GLN A 369 37.29 0.57 -4.46
CA GLN A 369 36.97 1.76 -5.23
C GLN A 369 36.59 2.90 -4.29
N ARG A 370 36.71 4.14 -4.78
CA ARG A 370 36.38 5.34 -4.01
C ARG A 370 35.68 6.34 -4.89
N SER A 371 34.64 6.96 -4.34
CA SER A 371 33.88 8.02 -4.98
C SER A 371 33.46 7.60 -6.39
N ILE A 372 32.59 6.61 -6.50
CA ILE A 372 32.19 6.02 -7.78
C ILE A 372 30.68 6.05 -7.99
N LYS A 373 30.31 6.03 -9.26
CA LYS A 373 28.95 5.85 -9.77
C LYS A 373 28.89 4.53 -10.54
N ILE A 374 27.94 3.68 -10.19
CA ILE A 374 27.71 2.39 -10.84
C ILE A 374 26.34 2.40 -11.50
N TYR A 375 26.27 2.01 -12.76
CA TYR A 375 25.03 2.04 -13.54
C TYR A 375 25.08 1.08 -14.72
N VAL A 376 23.95 0.88 -15.38
CA VAL A 376 23.85 0.02 -16.57
C VAL A 376 23.90 0.86 -17.83
N ARG A 377 24.66 0.40 -18.81
CA ARG A 377 24.70 0.97 -20.15
C ARG A 377 24.68 -0.14 -21.20
N GLU A 378 23.97 0.09 -22.29
CA GLU A 378 24.02 -0.76 -23.46
C GLU A 378 25.31 -0.48 -24.26
N ILE A 379 26.13 -1.52 -24.45
CA ILE A 379 27.38 -1.48 -25.22
C ILE A 379 27.36 -2.68 -26.16
N ASP A 380 27.44 -2.42 -27.47
CA ASP A 380 27.39 -3.43 -28.53
C ASP A 380 26.16 -4.36 -28.44
N GLY A 381 24.99 -3.79 -28.10
CA GLY A 381 23.73 -4.53 -27.99
C GLY A 381 23.60 -5.40 -26.73
N LYS A 382 24.47 -5.22 -25.74
CA LYS A 382 24.43 -5.92 -24.46
C LYS A 382 24.49 -4.95 -23.29
N ASP A 383 23.65 -5.20 -22.30
CA ASP A 383 23.65 -4.46 -21.04
C ASP A 383 24.91 -4.81 -20.23
N GLN A 384 25.66 -3.78 -19.81
CA GLN A 384 26.88 -3.92 -19.02
C GLN A 384 26.86 -3.00 -17.80
N ILE A 385 27.44 -3.47 -16.69
CA ILE A 385 27.63 -2.67 -15.47
C ILE A 385 28.88 -1.80 -15.65
N VAL A 386 28.66 -0.50 -15.74
CA VAL A 386 29.68 0.54 -15.85
C VAL A 386 29.99 1.09 -14.46
N ILE A 387 31.28 1.33 -14.18
CA ILE A 387 31.77 1.95 -12.95
C ILE A 387 32.62 3.15 -13.36
N GLU A 388 32.24 4.34 -12.89
CA GLU A 388 32.92 5.60 -13.20
C GLU A 388 33.25 6.37 -11.91
N PRO A 389 34.34 7.15 -11.88
CA PRO A 389 34.61 8.05 -10.78
C PRO A 389 33.58 9.19 -10.72
N LEU A 390 33.21 9.61 -9.51
CA LEU A 390 32.51 10.85 -9.22
C LEU A 390 33.55 11.98 -9.26
N PHE A 391 33.41 12.88 -10.23
CA PHE A 391 34.26 14.07 -10.34
C PHE A 391 33.85 15.17 -9.36
#